data_AF-A0A942L232-F1
#
_entry.id   AF-A0A942L232-F1
#
_cell.length_a   1.000
_cell.length_b   1.000
_cell.length_c   1.000
_cell.angle_alpha   90.00
_cell.angle_beta   90.00
_cell.angle_gamma   90.00
#
_symmetry.space_group_name_H-M   'P 1'
#
loop_
_entity.id
_entity.type
_entity.pdbx_description
1 polymer ?
#
loop_
_entity_poly.entity_id
_entity_poly.type
_entity_poly.pdbx_seq_one_letter_code
_entity_poly.pdbx_strand_id
1 'polypeptide(L)'
;MFSADKTAIYTYGDAPPSPDFSLPDTTKDLVLHAELVIHGSKIMLSDAPPGSTITAGENISLALVLDNIADIEHAFARLRDEGGTVLKELQETFWTKCYGGVKDRFGIPWYFNLAGDAD
;
A
#
# COMPACT_ATOMS: atom_id res chain seq x y z
N MET A 1 0.51 5.25 -9.56
CA MET A 1 1.39 5.22 -8.37
C MET A 1 1.73 6.66 -8.01
N PHE A 2 1.50 7.06 -6.76
CA PHE A 2 1.82 8.39 -6.20
C PHE A 2 3.27 8.80 -6.55
N SER A 3 3.61 10.10 -6.51
CA SER A 3 5.02 10.52 -6.57
C SER A 3 5.76 9.88 -5.40
N ALA A 4 6.35 8.73 -5.64
CA ALA A 4 7.16 8.00 -4.68
C ALA A 4 8.57 8.56 -4.80
N ASP A 5 8.90 9.53 -3.94
CA ASP A 5 10.14 10.30 -4.09
C ASP A 5 11.40 9.43 -3.89
N LYS A 6 11.29 8.29 -3.20
CA LYS A 6 12.32 7.26 -3.09
C LYS A 6 11.68 5.89 -2.87
N THR A 7 11.91 4.97 -3.79
CA THR A 7 11.67 3.54 -3.57
C THR A 7 13.03 2.87 -3.38
N ALA A 8 13.36 2.51 -2.14
CA ALA A 8 14.48 1.59 -1.90
C ALA A 8 13.89 0.18 -1.88
N ILE A 9 14.33 -0.69 -2.80
CA ILE A 9 13.97 -2.10 -2.83
C ILE A 9 15.26 -2.90 -2.64
N TYR A 10 15.28 -3.74 -1.61
CA TYR A 10 16.32 -4.72 -1.36
C TYR A 10 15.70 -6.10 -1.42
N THR A 11 16.35 -6.99 -2.15
CA THR A 11 15.99 -8.39 -2.24
C THR A 11 16.64 -9.19 -1.12
N TYR A 12 16.18 -10.43 -0.89
CA TYR A 12 16.88 -11.33 0.03
C TYR A 12 18.31 -11.66 -0.45
N GLY A 13 18.58 -11.62 -1.76
CA GLY A 13 19.92 -11.81 -2.32
C GLY A 13 20.90 -10.68 -2.03
N ASP A 14 20.41 -9.48 -1.72
CA ASP A 14 21.25 -8.32 -1.35
C ASP A 14 21.74 -8.40 0.11
N ALA A 15 21.14 -9.26 0.92
CA ALA A 15 21.53 -9.43 2.32
C ALA A 15 22.93 -10.06 2.44
N PRO A 16 23.76 -9.62 3.40
CA PRO A 16 25.05 -10.26 3.67
C PRO A 16 24.89 -11.76 3.95
N PRO A 17 25.80 -12.61 3.46
CA PRO A 17 25.75 -14.04 3.74
C PRO A 17 25.81 -14.28 5.25
N SER A 18 24.83 -15.01 5.77
CA SER A 18 24.78 -15.41 7.18
C SER A 18 25.04 -16.91 7.31
N PRO A 19 25.99 -17.35 8.16
CA PRO A 19 26.23 -18.78 8.39
C PRO A 19 25.01 -19.49 9.01
N ASP A 20 24.14 -18.75 9.68
CA ASP A 20 22.93 -19.29 10.32
C ASP A 20 21.70 -19.26 9.40
N PHE A 21 21.82 -18.70 8.19
CA PHE A 21 20.69 -18.49 7.29
C PHE A 21 21.09 -18.70 5.83
N SER A 22 21.00 -19.96 5.37
CA SER A 22 21.13 -20.30 3.95
C SER A 22 19.78 -20.15 3.26
N LEU A 23 19.66 -19.15 2.41
CA LEU A 23 18.48 -18.92 1.59
C LEU A 23 18.45 -19.88 0.40
N PRO A 24 17.33 -20.59 0.13
CA PRO A 24 17.13 -21.25 -1.15
C PRO A 24 17.27 -20.26 -2.30
N ASP A 25 17.80 -20.70 -3.45
CA ASP A 25 17.98 -19.82 -4.62
C ASP A 25 16.66 -19.18 -5.06
N THR A 26 15.54 -19.88 -4.90
CA THR A 26 14.18 -19.38 -5.18
C THR A 26 13.74 -18.21 -4.31
N THR A 27 14.48 -17.89 -3.24
CA THR A 27 14.17 -16.81 -2.31
C THR A 27 14.92 -15.53 -2.64
N LYS A 28 16.04 -15.63 -3.35
CA LYS A 28 16.97 -14.51 -3.55
C LYS A 28 16.33 -13.34 -4.28
N ASP A 29 15.41 -13.62 -5.20
CA ASP A 29 14.71 -12.60 -5.99
C ASP A 29 13.49 -11.99 -5.29
N LEU A 30 13.09 -12.51 -4.12
CA LEU A 30 11.99 -11.96 -3.34
C LEU A 30 12.40 -10.63 -2.69
N VAL A 31 11.43 -9.76 -2.45
CA VAL A 31 11.63 -8.48 -1.78
C VAL A 31 11.82 -8.70 -0.27
N LEU A 32 13.00 -8.40 0.24
CA LEU A 32 13.28 -8.39 1.68
C LEU A 32 12.77 -7.09 2.33
N HIS A 33 13.01 -5.96 1.68
CA HIS A 33 12.63 -4.65 2.18
C HIS A 33 12.35 -3.70 1.04
N ALA A 34 11.14 -3.16 0.99
CA ALA A 34 10.78 -2.06 0.13
C ALA A 34 10.21 -0.90 0.96
N GLU A 35 10.64 0.31 0.64
CA GLU A 35 10.05 1.54 1.20
C GLU A 35 9.27 2.27 0.13
N LEU A 36 8.05 2.67 0.47
CA LEU A 36 7.21 3.53 -0.34
C LEU A 36 6.87 4.77 0.49
N VAL A 37 7.29 5.95 0.02
CA VAL A 37 6.89 7.23 0.61
C VAL A 37 5.72 7.79 -0.18
N ILE A 38 4.59 8.00 0.49
CA ILE A 38 3.36 8.56 -0.06
C ILE A 38 3.02 9.81 0.74
N HIS A 39 3.09 11.00 0.11
CA HIS A 39 2.79 12.27 0.78
C HIS A 39 3.53 12.43 2.13
N GLY A 40 4.82 12.08 2.17
CA GLY A 40 5.65 12.14 3.38
C GLY A 40 5.46 10.99 4.38
N SER A 41 4.43 10.15 4.21
CA SER A 41 4.21 8.95 5.02
C SER A 41 4.97 7.77 4.44
N LYS A 42 5.73 7.06 5.28
CA LYS A 42 6.50 5.88 4.86
C LYS A 42 5.73 4.59 5.15
N ILE A 43 5.61 3.75 4.13
CA ILE A 43 5.10 2.38 4.21
C ILE A 43 6.24 1.43 3.88
N MET A 44 6.38 0.36 4.65
CA MET A 44 7.34 -0.71 4.40
C MET A 44 6.62 -1.96 3.91
N LEU A 45 7.22 -2.65 2.95
CA LEU A 45 6.66 -3.81 2.26
C LEU A 45 7.75 -4.88 2.14
N SER A 46 7.37 -6.15 2.23
CA SER A 46 8.27 -7.29 2.04
C SER A 46 7.48 -8.50 1.56
N ASP A 47 8.11 -9.35 0.77
CA ASP A 47 7.58 -10.67 0.47
C ASP A 47 7.71 -11.58 1.70
N ALA A 48 6.72 -12.44 1.90
CA ALA A 48 6.80 -13.45 2.95
C ALA A 48 7.88 -14.48 2.59
N PRO A 49 8.79 -14.83 3.52
CA PRO A 49 9.82 -15.82 3.24
C PRO A 49 9.21 -17.20 2.98
N PRO A 50 9.90 -18.08 2.24
CA PRO A 50 9.40 -19.42 1.93
C PRO A 50 8.98 -20.19 3.19
N GLY A 51 7.85 -20.90 3.10
CA GLY A 51 7.29 -21.63 4.24
C GLY A 51 6.45 -20.77 5.19
N SER A 52 6.37 -19.45 4.97
CA SER A 52 5.44 -18.59 5.70
C SER A 52 4.01 -18.80 5.24
N THR A 53 3.08 -18.84 6.19
CA THR A 53 1.65 -18.77 5.89
C THR A 53 1.22 -17.31 5.84
N ILE A 54 0.71 -16.85 4.69
CA ILE A 54 0.09 -15.53 4.57
C ILE A 54 -1.40 -15.67 4.89
N THR A 55 -1.88 -14.96 5.90
CA THR A 55 -3.32 -14.81 6.17
C THR A 55 -3.80 -13.49 5.59
N ALA A 56 -4.47 -13.56 4.44
CA ALA A 56 -5.13 -12.40 3.85
C ALA A 56 -6.41 -12.08 4.63
N GLY A 57 -6.70 -10.80 4.82
CA GLY A 57 -7.89 -10.32 5.52
C GLY A 57 -8.05 -8.81 5.44
N GLU A 58 -9.18 -8.33 5.96
CA GLU A 58 -9.52 -6.90 5.98
C GLU A 58 -9.41 -6.31 7.40
N ASN A 59 -8.60 -6.95 8.26
CA ASN A 59 -8.33 -6.53 9.63
C ASN A 59 -7.45 -5.27 9.71
N ILE A 60 -6.70 -4.97 8.66
CA ILE A 60 -5.89 -3.76 8.51
C ILE A 60 -6.23 -3.13 7.16
N SER A 61 -6.35 -1.80 7.15
CA SER A 61 -6.50 -0.99 5.94
C SER A 61 -5.56 0.20 6.00
N LEU A 62 -5.27 0.78 4.83
CA LEU A 62 -4.47 1.99 4.71
C LEU A 62 -5.40 3.16 4.39
N ALA A 63 -5.28 4.24 5.16
CA ALA A 63 -6.04 5.46 4.91
C ALA A 63 -5.10 6.54 4.37
N LEU A 64 -5.41 7.07 3.19
CA LEU A 64 -4.74 8.20 2.62
C LEU A 64 -5.58 9.46 2.85
N VAL A 65 -5.04 10.39 3.63
CA VAL A 65 -5.69 11.65 3.96
C VAL A 65 -4.99 12.75 3.15
N LEU A 66 -5.73 13.41 2.25
CA LEU A 66 -5.19 14.41 1.32
C LEU A 66 -5.98 15.71 1.41
N ASP A 67 -5.33 16.84 1.12
CA ASP A 67 -5.95 18.17 1.22
C ASP A 67 -6.74 18.58 -0.04
N ASN A 68 -6.80 17.72 -1.05
CA ASN A 68 -7.36 18.03 -2.37
C ASN A 68 -8.19 16.87 -2.94
N ILE A 69 -9.42 17.17 -3.36
CA ILE A 69 -10.36 16.19 -3.94
C ILE A 69 -9.81 15.63 -5.25
N ALA A 70 -9.17 16.45 -6.10
CA ALA A 70 -8.67 15.96 -7.39
C ALA A 70 -7.58 14.89 -7.23
N ASP A 71 -6.73 15.02 -6.19
CA ASP A 71 -5.71 14.00 -5.89
C ASP A 71 -6.34 12.71 -5.36
N ILE A 72 -7.41 12.82 -4.57
CA ILE A 72 -8.20 11.68 -4.11
C ILE A 72 -8.84 10.95 -5.30
N GLU A 73 -9.54 11.67 -6.17
CA GLU A 73 -10.18 11.11 -7.36
C GLU A 73 -9.17 10.43 -8.27
N HIS A 74 -8.03 11.06 -8.50
CA HIS A 74 -6.95 10.49 -9.30
C HIS A 74 -6.39 9.21 -8.67
N ALA A 75 -6.11 9.21 -7.36
CA ALA A 75 -5.58 8.04 -6.66
C ALA A 75 -6.59 6.87 -6.62
N PHE A 76 -7.85 7.18 -6.35
CA PHE A 76 -8.96 6.23 -6.36
C PHE A 76 -9.12 5.57 -7.73
N ALA A 77 -9.20 6.39 -8.79
CA ALA A 77 -9.34 5.90 -10.16
C ALA A 77 -8.14 5.02 -10.56
N ARG A 78 -6.92 5.42 -10.21
CA ARG A 78 -5.72 4.63 -10.48
C ARG A 78 -5.76 3.24 -9.85
N LEU A 79 -6.09 3.12 -8.56
CA LEU A 79 -6.17 1.81 -7.92
C LEU A 79 -7.27 0.94 -8.52
N ARG A 80 -8.43 1.53 -8.83
CA ARG A 80 -9.54 0.83 -9.50
C ARG A 80 -9.10 0.30 -10.87
N ASP A 81 -8.53 1.15 -11.70
CA ASP A 81 -8.20 0.83 -13.09
C ASP A 81 -7.02 -0.16 -13.19
N GLU A 82 -6.15 -0.24 -12.18
CA GLU A 82 -5.06 -1.22 -12.08
C GLU A 82 -5.50 -2.61 -11.56
N GLY A 83 -6.80 -2.90 -11.58
CA GLY A 83 -7.39 -4.18 -11.17
C GLY A 83 -7.89 -4.20 -9.72
N GLY A 84 -8.04 -3.03 -9.11
CA GLY A 84 -8.66 -2.90 -7.79
C GLY A 84 -10.18 -3.11 -7.84
N THR A 85 -10.72 -3.54 -6.71
CA THR A 85 -12.17 -3.66 -6.48
C THR A 85 -12.64 -2.48 -5.67
N VAL A 86 -13.60 -1.70 -6.18
CA VAL A 86 -14.22 -0.62 -5.41
C VAL A 86 -14.94 -1.21 -4.20
N LEU A 87 -14.57 -0.77 -3.01
CA LEU A 87 -15.25 -1.10 -1.75
C LEU A 87 -16.37 -0.09 -1.46
N LYS A 88 -16.12 1.18 -1.76
CA LYS A 88 -17.06 2.29 -1.60
C LYS A 88 -16.72 3.40 -2.59
N GLU A 89 -17.67 3.77 -3.43
CA GLU A 89 -17.54 4.92 -4.33
C GLU A 89 -17.30 6.21 -3.53
N LEU A 90 -16.50 7.12 -4.09
CA LEU A 90 -16.24 8.43 -3.50
C LEU A 90 -17.55 9.19 -3.32
N GLN A 91 -17.79 9.66 -2.10
CA GLN A 91 -18.99 10.39 -1.72
C GLN A 91 -18.73 11.30 -0.52
N GLU A 92 -19.62 12.27 -0.31
CA GLU A 92 -19.66 13.06 0.91
C GLU A 92 -20.19 12.22 2.09
N THR A 93 -19.67 12.48 3.29
CA THR A 93 -20.11 11.88 4.55
C THR A 93 -20.33 12.99 5.58
N PHE A 94 -20.84 12.66 6.77
CA PHE A 94 -21.11 13.67 7.79
C PHE A 94 -19.84 14.36 8.34
N TRP A 95 -18.64 13.81 8.11
CA TRP A 95 -17.37 14.33 8.65
C TRP A 95 -16.36 14.76 7.58
N THR A 96 -16.64 14.52 6.30
CA THR A 96 -15.75 14.93 5.19
C THR A 96 -16.52 15.03 3.88
N LYS A 97 -16.09 15.96 3.02
CA LYS A 97 -16.65 16.15 1.68
C LYS A 97 -16.28 15.06 0.69
N CYS A 98 -15.24 14.26 0.95
CA CYS A 98 -14.86 13.17 0.05
C CYS A 98 -14.31 11.97 0.83
N TYR A 99 -15.02 10.84 0.77
CA TYR A 99 -14.62 9.57 1.35
C TYR A 99 -15.01 8.40 0.45
N GLY A 100 -14.13 7.41 0.35
CA GLY A 100 -14.39 6.15 -0.34
C GLY A 100 -13.22 5.19 -0.20
N GLY A 101 -13.29 4.04 -0.87
CA GLY A 101 -12.21 3.06 -0.78
C GLY A 101 -12.18 2.04 -1.90
N VAL A 102 -10.98 1.55 -2.17
CA VAL A 102 -10.67 0.54 -3.18
C VAL A 102 -9.78 -0.51 -2.52
N LYS A 103 -10.09 -1.79 -2.71
CA LYS A 103 -9.17 -2.88 -2.43
C LYS A 103 -8.27 -3.07 -3.64
N ASP A 104 -6.97 -2.92 -3.49
CA ASP A 104 -6.04 -3.08 -4.61
C ASP A 104 -5.97 -4.53 -5.10
N ARG A 105 -5.26 -4.75 -6.20
CA ARG A 105 -5.08 -6.09 -6.81
C ARG A 105 -4.35 -7.10 -5.92
N PHE A 106 -3.66 -6.63 -4.87
CA PHE A 106 -2.96 -7.46 -3.89
C PHE A 106 -3.84 -7.78 -2.68
N GLY A 107 -5.06 -7.24 -2.64
CA GLY A 107 -6.03 -7.48 -1.57
C GLY A 107 -5.94 -6.49 -0.42
N ILE A 108 -5.15 -5.42 -0.52
CA ILE A 108 -5.02 -4.42 0.54
C ILE A 108 -6.15 -3.38 0.42
N PRO A 109 -6.96 -3.16 1.47
CA PRO A 109 -7.97 -2.11 1.47
C PRO A 109 -7.33 -0.72 1.62
N TRP A 110 -7.61 0.18 0.68
CA TRP A 110 -7.23 1.58 0.72
C TRP A 110 -8.47 2.46 0.86
N TYR A 111 -8.49 3.33 1.86
CA TYR A 111 -9.50 4.37 2.04
C TYR A 111 -8.92 5.74 1.76
N PHE A 112 -9.72 6.59 1.16
CA PHE A 112 -9.39 7.97 0.85
C PHE A 112 -10.26 8.91 1.66
N ASN A 113 -9.67 9.95 2.20
CA ASN A 113 -10.35 10.94 3.02
C ASN A 113 -9.81 12.34 2.69
N LEU A 114 -10.70 13.29 2.43
CA LEU A 114 -10.31 14.70 2.32
C LEU A 114 -10.01 15.24 3.71
N ALA A 115 -8.81 15.81 3.88
CA ALA A 115 -8.42 16.56 5.06
C ALA A 115 -9.28 17.82 5.19
N GLY A 116 -9.69 18.12 6.41
CA GLY A 116 -10.56 19.24 6.72
C GLY A 116 -11.33 18.92 7.99
N ASP A 117 -11.55 19.95 8.81
CA ASP A 117 -12.16 19.79 10.11
C ASP A 117 -13.61 19.30 9.96
N ALA A 118 -13.98 18.26 10.71
CA ALA A 118 -15.37 18.13 11.11
C ALA A 118 -15.70 19.43 11.89
N ASP A 119 -16.78 20.11 11.48
CA ASP A 119 -17.26 21.33 12.15
C ASP A 119 -17.27 21.19 13.69
#